data_AF-A0A969QUY3-F1
#
_entry.id   AF-A0A969QUY3-F1
#
_cell.length_a   1.000
_cell.length_b   1.000
_cell.length_c   1.000
_cell.angle_alpha   90.00
_cell.angle_beta   90.00
_cell.angle_gamma   90.00
#
_symmetry.space_group_name_H-M   'P 1'
#
loop_
_entity.id
_entity.type
_entity.pdbx_description
1 polymer ?
#
loop_
_entity_poly.entity_id
_entity_poly.type
_entity_poly.pdbx_seq_one_letter_code
_entity_poly.pdbx_strand_id
1 'polypeptide(L)'
;MLFLVSWLLEHNPELRERIVRKGDLRVSIIPTPFGEAVVLRILDKSGMALDFAALGFDPALAKRMQETLARPHGIMLVTGPTGSGKTTTLYAALATINSGTRKILTVEDPIEYRLPGIVQTQVNPAIGLDFAAALRSFLRQDPDVMMVGEIRDLETAQIADSGGADRATGL
;
A
#
# COMPACT_ATOMS: atom_id res chain seq x y z
N MET A 1 -15.69 18.66 -18.80
CA MET A 1 -14.81 17.83 -17.96
C MET A 1 -13.45 18.47 -17.71
N LEU A 2 -12.47 18.47 -18.64
CA LEU A 2 -11.16 19.13 -18.46
C LEU A 2 -11.28 20.65 -18.19
N PHE A 3 -12.27 21.31 -18.80
CA PHE A 3 -12.52 22.74 -18.61
C PHE A 3 -12.86 23.15 -17.17
N LEU A 4 -13.65 22.36 -16.44
CA LEU A 4 -14.04 22.71 -15.07
C LEU A 4 -12.85 22.61 -14.11
N VAL A 5 -12.03 21.56 -14.26
CA VAL A 5 -10.81 21.38 -13.46
C VAL A 5 -9.78 22.45 -13.81
N SER A 6 -9.57 22.75 -15.10
CA SER A 6 -8.66 23.83 -15.53
C SER A 6 -9.10 25.18 -14.99
N TRP A 7 -10.38 25.51 -15.14
CA TRP A 7 -10.97 26.75 -14.63
C TRP A 7 -10.80 26.87 -13.11
N LEU A 8 -11.06 25.80 -12.36
CA LEU A 8 -10.88 25.78 -10.91
C LEU A 8 -9.41 26.03 -10.52
N LEU A 9 -8.45 25.40 -11.20
CA LEU A 9 -7.02 25.59 -10.92
C LEU A 9 -6.50 26.97 -11.32
N GLU A 10 -7.04 27.55 -12.39
CA GLU A 10 -6.72 28.92 -12.83
C GLU A 10 -7.23 29.96 -11.84
N HIS A 11 -8.41 29.74 -11.24
CA HIS A 11 -9.05 30.69 -10.34
C HIS A 11 -8.74 30.42 -8.85
N ASN A 12 -7.98 29.36 -8.53
CA ASN A 12 -7.57 29.01 -7.17
C ASN A 12 -6.05 28.75 -7.10
N PRO A 13 -5.22 29.81 -7.06
CA PRO A 13 -3.76 29.69 -7.07
C PRO A 13 -3.19 28.88 -5.89
N GLU A 14 -3.80 28.95 -4.70
CA GLU A 14 -3.39 28.15 -3.54
C GLU A 14 -3.62 26.64 -3.75
N LEU A 15 -4.74 26.28 -4.39
CA LEU A 15 -5.06 24.90 -4.74
C LEU A 15 -4.06 24.38 -5.77
N ARG A 16 -3.75 25.19 -6.79
CA ARG A 16 -2.75 24.90 -7.80
C ARG A 16 -1.37 24.69 -7.17
N GLU A 17 -0.95 25.56 -6.26
CA GLU A 17 0.33 25.43 -5.56
C GLU A 17 0.40 24.15 -4.71
N ARG A 18 -0.68 23.81 -3.98
CA ARG A 18 -0.76 22.55 -3.21
C ARG A 18 -0.64 21.32 -4.11
N ILE A 19 -1.28 21.31 -5.27
CA ILE A 19 -1.19 20.18 -6.21
C ILE A 19 0.21 20.06 -6.80
N VAL A 20 0.81 21.18 -7.23
CA VAL A 20 2.17 21.22 -7.79
C VAL A 20 3.21 20.78 -6.75
N ARG A 21 3.05 21.15 -5.47
CA ARG A 21 3.95 20.71 -4.39
C ARG A 21 3.76 19.25 -3.97
N LYS A 22 2.53 18.74 -3.94
CA LYS A 22 2.19 17.45 -3.31
C LYS A 22 2.06 16.27 -4.27
N GLY A 23 1.94 16.54 -5.58
CA GLY A 23 2.27 15.61 -6.65
C GLY A 23 1.20 14.59 -7.04
N ASP A 24 0.01 14.60 -6.43
CA ASP A 24 -1.11 13.76 -6.89
C ASP A 24 -2.49 14.36 -6.55
N LEU A 25 -3.39 14.34 -7.53
CA LEU A 25 -4.77 14.79 -7.41
C LEU A 25 -5.69 13.73 -7.99
N ARG A 26 -6.53 13.12 -7.15
CA ARG A 26 -7.61 12.24 -7.59
C ARG A 26 -8.89 13.04 -7.74
N VAL A 27 -9.57 12.87 -8.87
CA VAL A 27 -10.83 13.55 -9.20
C VAL A 27 -11.90 12.49 -9.40
N SER A 28 -13.01 12.60 -8.68
CA SER A 28 -14.21 11.79 -8.88
C SER A 28 -15.38 12.69 -9.24
N ILE A 29 -16.11 12.34 -10.30
CA ILE A 29 -17.26 13.12 -10.80
C ILE A 29 -18.43 12.16 -10.94
N ILE A 30 -19.58 12.54 -10.38
CA ILE A 30 -20.81 11.76 -10.47
C ILE A 30 -21.93 12.68 -10.99
N PRO A 31 -22.68 12.26 -12.03
CA PRO A 31 -23.85 13.01 -12.49
C PRO A 31 -24.96 12.97 -11.44
N THR A 32 -25.63 14.11 -11.24
CA THR A 32 -26.76 14.26 -10.35
C THR A 32 -27.91 14.97 -11.09
N PRO A 33 -29.16 14.88 -10.62
CA PRO A 33 -30.28 15.61 -11.22
C PRO A 33 -30.09 17.14 -11.28
N PHE A 34 -29.18 17.70 -10.48
CA PHE A 34 -28.91 19.13 -10.38
C PHE A 34 -27.57 19.56 -10.98
N GLY A 35 -26.90 18.68 -11.75
CA GLY A 35 -25.58 18.92 -12.35
C GLY A 35 -24.55 17.87 -11.94
N GLU A 36 -23.27 18.24 -11.88
CA GLU A 36 -22.18 17.32 -11.54
C GLU A 36 -21.73 17.50 -10.08
N ALA A 37 -21.60 16.41 -9.34
CA ALA A 37 -20.91 16.40 -8.05
C ALA A 37 -19.44 16.06 -8.27
N VAL A 38 -18.54 16.94 -7.83
CA VAL A 38 -17.08 16.78 -7.99
C VAL A 38 -16.42 16.63 -6.62
N VAL A 39 -15.62 15.58 -6.46
CA VAL A 39 -14.77 15.36 -5.28
C VAL A 39 -13.31 15.41 -5.71
N LEU A 40 -12.55 16.29 -5.06
CA LEU A 40 -11.11 16.43 -5.24
C LEU A 40 -10.40 15.88 -4.00
N ARG A 41 -9.44 14.98 -4.21
CA ARG A 41 -8.57 14.46 -3.16
C ARG A 41 -7.12 14.74 -3.53
N ILE A 42 -6.49 15.62 -2.77
CA ILE A 42 -5.05 15.87 -2.86
C ILE A 42 -4.35 14.83 -2.01
N LEU A 43 -3.47 14.03 -2.63
CA LEU A 43 -2.61 13.12 -1.89
C LEU A 43 -1.30 13.85 -1.59
N ASP A 44 -0.88 13.83 -0.33
CA ASP A 44 0.43 14.35 0.05
C ASP A 44 1.48 13.25 -0.10
N LYS A 45 2.30 13.33 -1.15
CA LYS A 45 3.39 12.36 -1.33
C LYS A 45 4.63 12.66 -0.49
N SER A 46 4.67 13.80 0.23
CA SER A 46 5.83 14.23 0.98
C SER A 46 5.79 13.72 2.43
N GLY A 47 6.85 13.00 2.84
CA GLY A 47 7.10 12.71 4.25
C GLY A 47 6.30 11.57 4.88
N MET A 48 6.18 10.41 4.22
CA MET A 48 5.69 9.24 4.93
C MET A 48 6.66 8.85 6.04
N ALA A 49 6.17 8.86 7.28
CA ALA A 49 6.86 8.27 8.41
C ALA A 49 6.97 6.75 8.18
N LEU A 50 8.16 6.28 7.81
CA LEU A 50 8.48 4.86 7.63
C LEU A 50 8.97 4.21 8.94
N ASP A 51 8.73 4.86 10.07
CA ASP A 51 9.12 4.41 11.40
C ASP A 51 7.89 4.37 12.32
N PHE A 52 7.79 3.32 13.15
CA PHE A 52 6.64 3.12 14.04
C PHE A 52 6.50 4.22 15.09
N ALA A 53 7.61 4.76 15.62
CA ALA A 53 7.54 5.84 16.60
C ALA A 53 6.99 7.12 15.95
N ALA A 54 7.41 7.43 14.72
CA ALA A 54 6.86 8.54 13.94
C ALA A 54 5.38 8.35 13.56
N LEU A 55 4.86 7.11 13.55
CA LEU A 55 3.42 6.82 13.42
C LEU A 55 2.64 6.95 14.73
N GLY A 56 3.30 7.29 15.84
CA GLY A 56 2.66 7.45 17.15
C GLY A 56 2.42 6.13 17.88
N PHE A 57 3.13 5.05 17.53
CA PHE A 57 3.07 3.82 18.30
C PHE A 57 3.69 4.04 19.67
N ASP A 58 3.03 3.54 20.71
CA ASP A 58 3.62 3.43 22.03
C ASP A 58 4.95 2.62 21.95
N PRO A 59 6.01 3.02 22.66
CA PRO A 59 7.31 2.34 22.59
C PRO A 59 7.25 0.83 22.87
N ALA A 60 6.40 0.38 23.80
CA ALA A 60 6.24 -1.04 24.08
C ALA A 60 5.56 -1.77 22.91
N LEU A 61 4.57 -1.14 22.27
CA LEU A 61 3.93 -1.69 21.07
C LEU A 61 4.88 -1.71 19.87
N ALA A 62 5.63 -0.64 19.64
CA ALA A 62 6.63 -0.56 18.58
C ALA A 62 7.69 -1.67 18.73
N LYS A 63 8.17 -1.90 19.96
CA LYS A 63 9.09 -2.99 20.27
C LYS A 63 8.49 -4.36 19.96
N ARG A 64 7.25 -4.62 20.37
CA ARG A 64 6.55 -5.89 20.06
C ARG A 64 6.35 -6.10 18.55
N MET A 65 6.09 -5.03 17.80
CA MET A 65 6.02 -5.08 16.34
C MET A 65 7.38 -5.45 15.74
N GLN A 66 8.47 -4.81 16.18
CA GLN A 66 9.83 -5.14 15.73
C GLN A 66 10.21 -6.61 16.04
N GLU A 67 9.91 -7.10 17.24
CA GLU A 67 10.12 -8.49 17.62
C GLU A 67 9.31 -9.46 16.76
N THR A 68 8.08 -9.08 16.40
CA THR A 68 7.23 -9.89 15.51
C THR A 68 7.78 -9.92 14.09
N LEU A 69 8.24 -8.78 13.57
CA LEU A 69 8.84 -8.65 12.23
C LEU A 69 10.21 -9.32 12.10
N ALA A 70 10.88 -9.59 13.22
CA ALA A 70 12.14 -10.33 13.27
C ALA A 70 11.95 -11.85 13.16
N ARG A 71 10.72 -12.36 13.30
CA ARG A 71 10.45 -13.80 13.18
C ARG A 71 10.77 -14.29 11.76
N PRO A 72 11.32 -15.51 11.61
CA PRO A 72 11.75 -16.03 10.31
C PRO A 72 10.58 -16.32 9.37
N HIS A 73 9.40 -16.63 9.92
CA HIS A 73 8.18 -16.90 9.18
C HIS A 73 6.94 -16.58 10.02
N GLY A 74 5.83 -16.32 9.35
CA GLY A 74 4.54 -16.03 9.97
C GLY A 74 3.71 -15.06 9.13
N ILE A 75 2.46 -14.85 9.54
CA ILE A 75 1.52 -13.96 8.88
C ILE A 75 1.17 -12.83 9.84
N MET A 76 1.32 -11.59 9.37
CA MET A 76 0.92 -10.38 10.09
C MET A 76 -0.23 -9.72 9.35
N LEU A 77 -1.38 -9.59 10.01
CA LEU A 77 -2.56 -8.93 9.46
C LEU A 77 -2.73 -7.54 10.06
N VAL A 78 -2.81 -6.53 9.19
CA VAL A 78 -3.14 -5.15 9.59
C VAL A 78 -4.56 -4.86 9.14
N THR A 79 -5.47 -4.70 10.10
CA THR A 79 -6.90 -4.53 9.85
C THR A 79 -7.36 -3.12 10.26
N GLY A 80 -8.53 -2.72 9.75
CA GLY A 80 -9.12 -1.39 10.01
C GLY A 80 -9.85 -0.81 8.80
N PRO A 81 -10.72 0.20 9.01
CA PRO A 81 -11.46 0.83 7.92
C PRO A 81 -10.55 1.62 6.98
N THR A 82 -11.09 2.07 5.84
CA THR A 82 -10.37 2.95 4.92
C THR A 82 -9.90 4.22 5.64
N GLY A 83 -8.64 4.61 5.43
CA GLY A 83 -8.06 5.81 6.05
C GLY A 83 -7.53 5.62 7.47
N SER A 84 -7.56 4.42 8.05
CA SER A 84 -7.04 4.16 9.41
C SER A 84 -5.51 3.99 9.49
N GLY A 85 -4.77 4.24 8.41
CA GLY A 85 -3.30 4.13 8.39
C GLY A 85 -2.73 2.74 8.09
N LYS A 86 -3.54 1.76 7.64
CA LYS A 86 -3.07 0.39 7.34
C LYS A 86 -1.86 0.34 6.41
N THR A 87 -1.95 0.98 5.25
CA THR A 87 -0.88 1.02 4.25
C THR A 87 0.38 1.67 4.85
N THR A 88 0.21 2.74 5.62
CA THR A 88 1.31 3.43 6.31
C THR A 88 2.00 2.52 7.33
N THR A 89 1.24 1.78 8.13
CA THR A 89 1.77 0.80 9.08
C THR A 89 2.50 -0.34 8.37
N LEU A 90 1.95 -0.86 7.27
CA LEU A 90 2.61 -1.88 6.46
C LEU A 90 3.91 -1.36 5.85
N TYR A 91 3.94 -0.12 5.37
CA TYR A 91 5.14 0.47 4.79
C TYR A 91 6.22 0.71 5.85
N ALA A 92 5.87 1.12 7.07
CA ALA A 92 6.80 1.20 8.19
C ALA A 92 7.36 -0.19 8.57
N ALA A 93 6.52 -1.22 8.55
CA ALA A 93 6.96 -2.60 8.77
C ALA A 93 7.95 -3.06 7.69
N LEU A 94 7.64 -2.81 6.42
CA LEU A 94 8.49 -3.12 5.28
C LEU A 94 9.82 -2.37 5.34
N ALA A 95 9.81 -1.08 5.68
CA ALA A 95 11.02 -0.29 5.85
C ALA A 95 11.90 -0.81 7.00
N THR A 96 11.28 -1.24 8.11
CA THR A 96 11.99 -1.81 9.26
C THR A 96 12.74 -3.10 8.90
N ILE A 97 12.16 -3.95 8.05
CA ILE A 97 12.77 -5.22 7.65
C ILE A 97 13.64 -5.13 6.38
N ASN A 98 13.62 -4.00 5.68
CA ASN A 98 14.38 -3.78 4.46
C ASN A 98 15.86 -3.54 4.78
N SER A 99 16.59 -4.63 4.97
CA SER A 99 18.05 -4.63 5.21
C SER A 99 18.89 -4.65 3.94
N GLY A 100 18.27 -4.66 2.75
CA GLY A 100 18.95 -4.87 1.46
C GLY A 100 19.39 -6.31 1.17
N THR A 101 19.25 -7.23 2.14
CA THR A 101 19.59 -8.66 1.98
C THR A 101 18.37 -9.55 1.77
N ARG A 102 17.16 -9.08 2.10
CA ARG A 102 15.91 -9.82 1.96
C ARG A 102 15.24 -9.48 0.63
N LYS A 103 14.80 -10.48 -0.13
CA LYS A 103 13.97 -10.30 -1.32
C LYS A 103 12.52 -10.04 -0.90
N ILE A 104 12.12 -8.77 -0.91
CA ILE A 104 10.78 -8.32 -0.53
C ILE A 104 9.95 -8.05 -1.78
N LEU A 105 8.80 -8.73 -1.90
CA LEU A 105 7.84 -8.56 -3.01
C LEU A 105 6.50 -8.04 -2.47
N THR A 106 5.88 -7.06 -3.14
CA THR A 106 4.55 -6.55 -2.75
C THR A 106 3.60 -6.56 -3.94
N VAL A 107 2.31 -6.80 -3.67
CA VAL A 107 1.21 -6.58 -4.63
C VAL A 107 0.19 -5.60 -4.04
N GLU A 108 -0.14 -4.55 -4.78
CA GLU A 108 -0.93 -3.40 -4.31
C GLU A 108 -1.91 -2.87 -5.37
N ASP A 109 -2.97 -2.19 -4.96
CA ASP A 109 -3.97 -1.59 -5.86
C ASP A 109 -4.45 -0.19 -5.37
N PRO A 110 -3.83 0.93 -5.82
CA PRO A 110 -2.55 1.03 -6.52
C PRO A 110 -1.35 1.05 -5.57
N ILE A 111 -0.13 1.10 -6.12
CA ILE A 111 1.06 1.44 -5.34
C ILE A 111 0.97 2.92 -4.95
N GLU A 112 0.91 3.20 -3.65
CA GLU A 112 0.77 4.57 -3.16
C GLU A 112 2.11 5.33 -3.19
N TYR A 113 3.23 4.65 -2.86
CA TYR A 113 4.57 5.23 -2.86
C TYR A 113 5.63 4.19 -3.22
N ARG A 114 6.75 4.67 -3.77
CA ARG A 114 7.90 3.81 -4.08
C ARG A 114 8.78 3.62 -2.85
N LEU A 115 9.00 2.38 -2.47
CA LEU A 115 9.93 1.97 -1.41
C LEU A 115 11.23 1.46 -2.06
N PRO A 116 12.37 2.17 -1.91
CA PRO A 116 13.64 1.73 -2.46
C PRO A 116 14.04 0.34 -1.96
N GLY A 117 14.55 -0.52 -2.84
CA GLY A 117 14.98 -1.88 -2.49
C GLY A 117 13.85 -2.91 -2.38
N ILE A 118 12.59 -2.51 -2.59
CA ILE A 118 11.43 -3.41 -2.57
C ILE A 118 10.86 -3.54 -3.98
N VAL A 119 10.54 -4.77 -4.41
CA VAL A 119 9.88 -5.01 -5.69
C VAL A 119 8.38 -4.87 -5.51
N GLN A 120 7.83 -3.75 -5.96
CA GLN A 120 6.40 -3.46 -5.85
C GLN A 120 5.68 -3.73 -7.17
N THR A 121 4.65 -4.57 -7.10
CA THR A 121 3.79 -4.93 -8.23
C THR A 121 2.43 -4.26 -8.03
N GLN A 122 1.91 -3.61 -9.07
CA GLN A 122 0.55 -3.09 -9.04
C GLN A 122 -0.39 -4.08 -9.70
N VAL A 123 -1.57 -4.28 -9.13
CA VAL A 123 -2.67 -4.99 -9.76
C VAL A 123 -2.97 -4.37 -11.13
N ASN A 124 -3.13 -5.22 -12.13
CA ASN A 124 -3.42 -4.81 -13.49
C ASN A 124 -4.50 -5.71 -14.10
N PRO A 125 -5.79 -5.31 -13.98
CA PRO A 125 -6.90 -6.07 -14.52
C PRO A 125 -6.84 -6.27 -16.03
N ALA A 126 -6.20 -5.36 -16.78
CA ALA A 126 -6.13 -5.42 -18.25
C ALA A 126 -5.33 -6.63 -18.75
N ILE A 127 -4.45 -7.18 -17.93
CA ILE A 127 -3.66 -8.40 -18.24
C ILE A 127 -4.02 -9.57 -17.33
N GLY A 128 -5.10 -9.46 -16.54
CA GLY A 128 -5.51 -10.48 -15.58
C GLY A 128 -4.55 -10.65 -14.39
N LEU A 129 -3.77 -9.61 -14.05
CA LEU A 129 -2.88 -9.63 -12.89
C LEU A 129 -3.61 -9.12 -11.65
N ASP A 130 -4.26 -10.01 -10.91
CA ASP A 130 -4.90 -9.74 -9.62
C ASP A 130 -4.00 -10.14 -8.42
N PHE A 131 -4.51 -9.97 -7.20
CA PHE A 131 -3.78 -10.30 -5.97
C PHE A 131 -3.38 -11.78 -5.91
N ALA A 132 -4.30 -12.70 -6.23
CA ALA A 132 -4.04 -14.14 -6.23
C ALA A 132 -3.00 -14.52 -7.30
N ALA A 133 -3.11 -13.99 -8.52
CA ALA A 133 -2.17 -14.22 -9.61
C ALA A 133 -0.75 -13.71 -9.28
N ALA A 134 -0.65 -12.53 -8.67
CA ALA A 134 0.62 -11.99 -8.22
C ALA A 134 1.24 -12.84 -7.10
N LEU A 135 0.46 -13.20 -6.07
CA LEU A 135 0.91 -14.06 -4.97
C LEU A 135 1.43 -15.42 -5.46
N ARG A 136 0.69 -16.11 -6.34
CA ARG A 136 1.17 -17.38 -6.93
C ARG A 136 2.49 -17.18 -7.67
N SER A 137 2.67 -16.05 -8.32
CA SER A 137 3.90 -15.74 -9.04
C SER A 137 5.06 -15.44 -8.09
N PHE A 138 4.78 -14.77 -6.97
CA PHE A 138 5.79 -14.51 -5.93
C PHE A 138 6.34 -15.79 -5.34
N LEU A 139 5.52 -16.83 -5.11
CA LEU A 139 6.02 -18.12 -4.58
C LEU A 139 7.12 -18.75 -5.45
N ARG A 140 7.14 -18.47 -6.76
CA ARG A 140 8.18 -18.95 -7.69
C ARG A 140 9.38 -18.03 -7.81
N GLN A 141 9.37 -16.92 -7.10
CA GLN A 141 10.45 -15.93 -7.09
C GLN A 141 11.43 -16.13 -5.94
N ASP A 142 11.27 -17.16 -5.11
CA ASP A 142 12.04 -17.33 -3.87
C ASP A 142 12.04 -16.05 -2.98
N PRO A 143 10.87 -15.56 -2.56
CA PRO A 143 10.76 -14.32 -1.80
C PRO A 143 11.02 -14.57 -0.31
N ASP A 144 11.74 -13.66 0.34
CA ASP A 144 11.88 -13.69 1.81
C ASP A 144 10.66 -13.14 2.53
N VAL A 145 10.06 -12.10 1.95
CA VAL A 145 8.88 -11.44 2.50
C VAL A 145 7.92 -11.12 1.36
N MET A 146 6.65 -11.41 1.57
CA MET A 146 5.57 -11.02 0.68
C MET A 146 4.62 -10.08 1.42
N MET A 147 4.21 -8.99 0.78
CA MET A 147 3.14 -8.11 1.26
C MET A 147 1.99 -8.10 0.25
N VAL A 148 0.78 -8.23 0.76
CA VAL A 148 -0.46 -8.20 -0.01
C VAL A 148 -1.25 -7.02 0.48
N GLY A 149 -1.53 -6.05 -0.40
CA GLY A 149 -2.18 -4.79 -0.04
C GLY A 149 -3.55 -4.99 0.62
N GLU A 150 -4.26 -6.03 0.23
CA GLU A 150 -5.53 -6.44 0.83
C GLU A 150 -5.87 -7.89 0.49
N ILE A 151 -6.72 -8.50 1.32
CA ILE A 151 -7.25 -9.84 1.10
C ILE A 151 -8.78 -9.70 1.02
N ARG A 152 -9.33 -9.79 -0.20
CA ARG A 152 -10.77 -9.61 -0.47
C ARG A 152 -11.51 -10.91 -0.75
N ASP A 153 -10.78 -11.98 -1.09
CA ASP A 153 -11.32 -13.26 -1.49
C ASP A 153 -10.63 -14.42 -0.80
N LEU A 154 -11.29 -15.58 -0.83
CA LEU A 154 -10.83 -16.80 -0.18
C LEU A 154 -9.54 -17.34 -0.81
N GLU A 155 -9.39 -17.17 -2.12
CA GLU A 155 -8.26 -17.70 -2.85
C GLU A 155 -6.96 -17.00 -2.43
N THR A 156 -6.97 -15.67 -2.40
CA THR A 156 -5.88 -14.82 -1.91
C THR A 156 -5.52 -15.20 -0.47
N ALA A 157 -6.53 -15.42 0.38
CA ALA A 157 -6.32 -15.84 1.77
C ALA A 157 -5.64 -17.21 1.89
N GLN A 158 -6.10 -18.19 1.12
CA GLN A 158 -5.54 -19.55 1.10
C GLN A 158 -4.08 -19.57 0.61
N ILE A 159 -3.76 -18.80 -0.42
CA ILE A 159 -2.39 -18.71 -0.95
C ILE A 159 -1.48 -18.02 0.07
N ALA A 160 -1.95 -16.95 0.72
CA ALA A 160 -1.19 -16.26 1.77
C ALA A 160 -0.90 -17.18 2.97
N ASP A 161 -1.87 -18.01 3.36
CA ASP A 161 -1.69 -19.01 4.43
C ASP A 161 -0.68 -20.10 4.04
N SER A 162 -0.85 -20.67 2.85
CA SER A 162 0.03 -21.72 2.32
C SER A 162 1.47 -21.23 2.19
N GLY A 163 1.69 -20.01 1.68
CA GLY A 163 3.02 -19.41 1.57
C GLY A 163 3.69 -19.15 2.92
N GLY A 164 2.90 -18.92 3.99
CA GLY A 164 3.42 -18.82 5.35
C GLY A 164 3.76 -20.18 5.98
N ALA A 165 3.02 -21.22 5.62
CA ALA A 165 3.18 -22.57 6.15
C ALA A 165 4.28 -23.39 5.46
N ASP A 166 4.45 -23.27 4.14
CA ASP A 166 5.39 -24.09 3.35
C ASP A 166 6.86 -23.89 3.77
N ARG A 167 7.19 -22.71 4.32
CA ARG A 167 8.52 -22.42 4.89
C ARG A 167 8.70 -22.91 6.32
N ALA A 168 7.63 -23.26 7.04
CA ALA A 168 7.72 -23.82 8.39
C ALA A 168 7.96 -25.34 8.38
N THR A 169 7.64 -26.03 7.28
CA THR A 169 7.81 -27.48 7.10
C THR A 169 9.09 -27.88 6.36
N GLY A 170 10.01 -26.94 6.11
CA GLY A 170 11.32 -27.20 5.49
C GLY A 170 12.36 -27.85 6.42
N LEU A 171 11.95 -28.85 7.20
CA LEU A 171 12.80 -29.81 7.94
C LEU A 171 12.35 -31.24 7.62
#